data_AF-A0A966YAJ2-F1
#
_entry.id   AF-A0A966YAJ2-F1
#
_cell.length_a   1.000
_cell.length_b   1.000
_cell.length_c   1.000
_cell.angle_alpha   90.00
_cell.angle_beta   90.00
_cell.angle_gamma   90.00
#
_symmetry.space_group_name_H-M   'P 1'
#
loop_
_entity.id
_entity.type
_entity.pdbx_description
1 polymer ?
#
loop_
_entity_poly.entity_id
_entity_poly.type
_entity_poly.pdbx_seq_one_letter_code
_entity_poly.pdbx_strand_id
1 'polypeptide(L)'
;MARRQKKKQEVSLFPFLDILACVIGNLILIITAVVLEQVDTKPIAEAAEREAQKKQIEKDLETVALLQKQLEKLQQENQSSDKRVQDAKARLEKAEKDKLAAKKRLLDVPPPPPPPDEEDMANLKKRQLEIEELVKQIKEVEGKIAERKKEPEQSITIMPANRGGGIPRQPIFVEINTQGVVIQPDEKNFKKVFGDEKPRSIPVDKVAGDPDFQKLLNHALTDKRAIITFLLRPDAIGNYGKVRGVVAGFEKKNEKKLVEAILPSGDKILRSLSGKVPLPGEGVLDFSKAN
;
A
#
# COMPACT_ATOMS: atom_id res chain seq x y z
N MET A 1 30.72 -110.01 -74.08
CA MET A 1 31.45 -109.84 -72.80
C MET A 1 30.70 -108.86 -71.90
N ALA A 2 30.85 -109.04 -70.60
CA ALA A 2 29.95 -108.60 -69.55
C ALA A 2 29.97 -107.09 -69.20
N ARG A 3 28.83 -106.64 -68.66
CA ARG A 3 28.53 -105.44 -67.83
C ARG A 3 29.70 -104.57 -67.34
N ARG A 4 29.53 -103.24 -67.44
CA ARG A 4 29.58 -102.34 -66.26
C ARG A 4 28.83 -101.02 -66.51
N GLN A 5 27.64 -100.86 -65.92
CA GLN A 5 27.00 -99.55 -65.76
C GLN A 5 27.78 -98.76 -64.70
N LYS A 6 28.16 -97.51 -65.01
CA LYS A 6 28.81 -96.60 -64.06
C LYS A 6 27.75 -96.11 -63.05
N LYS A 7 27.93 -96.41 -61.76
CA LYS A 7 27.13 -95.82 -60.67
C LYS A 7 27.43 -94.32 -60.60
N LYS A 8 26.39 -93.47 -60.64
CA LYS A 8 26.49 -92.07 -60.23
C LYS A 8 26.77 -92.04 -58.72
N GLN A 9 27.83 -91.36 -58.35
CA GLN A 9 28.25 -91.20 -56.97
C GLN A 9 27.58 -89.92 -56.45
N GLU A 10 26.45 -90.07 -55.77
CA GLU A 10 25.77 -88.96 -55.09
C GLU A 10 26.53 -88.66 -53.80
N VAL A 11 27.16 -87.50 -53.73
CA VAL A 11 27.85 -87.03 -52.53
C VAL A 11 26.79 -86.57 -51.55
N SER A 12 26.63 -87.29 -50.43
CA SER A 12 25.67 -86.93 -49.39
C SER A 12 26.11 -85.66 -48.67
N LEU A 13 25.27 -84.63 -48.73
CA LEU A 13 25.47 -83.33 -48.06
C LEU A 13 25.12 -83.36 -46.56
N PHE A 14 24.48 -84.44 -46.08
CA PHE A 14 24.08 -84.62 -44.67
C PHE A 14 25.25 -84.57 -43.67
N PRO A 15 26.33 -85.36 -43.83
CA PRO A 15 27.46 -85.29 -42.89
C PRO A 15 28.19 -83.95 -42.89
N PHE A 16 28.10 -83.17 -43.98
CA PHE A 16 28.66 -81.81 -44.01
C PHE A 16 27.83 -80.83 -43.18
N LEU A 17 26.49 -80.90 -43.26
CA LEU A 17 25.61 -80.05 -42.46
C LEU A 17 25.70 -80.35 -40.97
N ASP A 18 25.83 -81.62 -40.57
CA ASP A 18 25.96 -81.99 -39.14
C ASP A 18 27.25 -81.46 -38.52
N ILE A 19 28.38 -81.56 -39.24
CA ILE A 19 29.65 -81.01 -38.77
C ILE A 19 29.57 -79.47 -38.71
N LEU A 20 28.97 -78.84 -39.71
CA LEU A 20 28.82 -77.38 -39.76
C LEU A 20 27.90 -76.87 -38.63
N ALA A 21 26.78 -77.55 -38.38
CA ALA A 21 25.89 -77.24 -37.26
C ALA A 21 26.58 -77.43 -35.90
N CYS A 22 27.38 -78.49 -35.75
CA CYS A 22 28.16 -78.75 -34.55
C CYS A 22 29.22 -77.65 -34.31
N VAL A 23 29.94 -77.22 -35.35
CA VAL A 23 30.94 -76.15 -35.24
C VAL A 23 30.29 -74.80 -34.91
N ILE A 24 29.18 -74.46 -35.58
CA ILE A 24 28.44 -73.22 -35.29
C ILE A 24 27.90 -73.25 -33.86
N GLY A 25 27.34 -74.37 -33.39
CA GLY A 25 26.83 -74.51 -32.03
C GLY A 25 27.90 -74.31 -30.96
N ASN A 26 29.07 -74.93 -31.13
CA ASN A 26 30.19 -74.75 -30.21
C ASN A 26 30.71 -73.30 -30.20
N LEU A 27 30.73 -72.65 -31.37
CA LEU A 27 31.18 -71.27 -31.51
C LEU A 27 30.20 -70.28 -30.85
N ILE A 28 28.88 -70.52 -30.96
CA ILE A 28 27.86 -69.73 -30.26
C ILE A 28 28.00 -69.88 -28.74
N LEU A 29 28.18 -71.10 -28.23
CA LEU A 29 28.36 -71.32 -26.78
C LEU A 29 29.58 -70.57 -26.23
N ILE A 30 30.72 -70.64 -26.93
CA ILE A 30 31.92 -69.90 -26.54
C ILE A 30 31.67 -68.40 -26.54
N ILE A 31 31.03 -67.86 -27.57
CA ILE A 31 30.70 -66.42 -27.63
C ILE A 31 29.78 -66.01 -26.48
N THR A 32 28.74 -66.79 -26.18
CA THR A 32 27.81 -66.45 -25.09
C THR A 32 28.48 -66.48 -23.72
N ALA A 33 29.41 -67.41 -23.48
CA ALA A 33 30.17 -67.46 -22.24
C ALA A 33 31.09 -66.24 -22.09
N VAL A 34 31.83 -65.87 -23.14
CA VAL A 34 32.70 -64.69 -23.14
C VAL A 34 31.90 -63.40 -22.98
N VAL A 35 30.75 -63.28 -23.66
CA VAL A 35 29.89 -62.09 -23.54
C VAL A 35 29.33 -61.97 -22.11
N LEU A 36 28.90 -63.06 -21.49
CA LEU A 36 28.40 -63.02 -20.10
C LEU A 36 29.50 -62.70 -19.08
N GLU A 37 30.74 -63.15 -19.30
CA GLU A 37 31.89 -62.75 -18.47
C GLU A 37 32.29 -61.28 -18.69
N GLN A 38 32.05 -60.73 -19.87
CA GLN A 38 32.33 -59.32 -20.21
C GLN A 38 31.20 -58.35 -19.83
N VAL A 39 30.02 -58.84 -19.43
CA VAL A 39 28.99 -57.99 -18.81
C VAL A 39 29.43 -57.67 -17.38
N ASP A 40 30.30 -56.67 -17.25
CA ASP A 40 30.61 -56.04 -15.97
C ASP A 40 29.29 -55.52 -15.36
N THR A 41 28.90 -56.05 -14.19
CA THR A 41 27.72 -55.61 -13.42
C THR A 41 27.99 -54.36 -12.58
N LYS A 42 29.25 -53.92 -12.53
CA LYS A 42 29.75 -52.73 -11.84
C LYS A 42 29.07 -51.40 -12.23
N PRO A 43 28.81 -51.07 -13.51
CA PRO A 43 28.23 -49.77 -13.88
C PRO A 43 26.78 -49.60 -13.40
N ILE A 44 26.05 -50.70 -13.16
CA ILE A 44 24.66 -50.65 -12.64
C ILE A 44 24.66 -50.41 -11.13
N ALA A 45 25.55 -51.09 -10.39
CA ALA A 45 25.72 -50.86 -8.96
C ALA A 45 26.22 -49.44 -8.65
N GLU A 46 27.21 -48.95 -9.41
CA GLU A 46 27.72 -47.58 -9.28
C GLU A 46 26.68 -46.51 -9.65
N ALA A 47 25.79 -46.80 -10.61
CA ALA A 47 24.70 -45.88 -10.95
C ALA A 47 23.70 -45.75 -9.80
N ALA A 48 23.33 -46.85 -9.15
CA ALA A 48 22.44 -46.83 -7.98
C ALA A 48 23.07 -46.11 -6.78
N GLU A 49 24.37 -46.30 -6.54
CA GLU A 49 25.11 -45.60 -5.48
C GLU A 49 25.21 -44.09 -5.76
N ARG A 50 25.47 -43.69 -7.01
CA ARG A 50 25.49 -42.26 -7.40
C ARG A 50 24.12 -41.60 -7.24
N GLU A 51 23.03 -42.31 -7.52
CA GLU A 51 21.67 -41.78 -7.29
C GLU A 51 21.35 -41.64 -5.80
N ALA A 52 21.76 -42.61 -4.97
CA ALA A 52 21.61 -42.52 -3.53
C ALA A 52 22.43 -41.34 -2.94
N GLN A 53 23.68 -41.17 -3.39
CA GLN A 53 24.54 -40.06 -3.01
C GLN A 53 23.97 -38.71 -3.44
N LYS A 54 23.43 -38.59 -4.67
CA LYS A 54 22.76 -37.35 -5.11
C LYS A 54 21.58 -36.98 -4.24
N LYS A 55 20.72 -37.95 -3.88
CA LYS A 55 19.59 -37.72 -2.98
C LYS A 55 20.01 -37.32 -1.57
N GLN A 56 21.14 -37.85 -1.08
CA GLN A 56 21.71 -37.42 0.20
C GLN A 56 22.27 -36.00 0.13
N ILE A 57 23.00 -35.65 -0.94
CA ILE A 57 23.51 -34.30 -1.16
C ILE A 57 22.36 -33.29 -1.27
N GLU A 58 21.26 -33.62 -1.96
CA GLU A 58 20.08 -32.75 -2.03
C GLU A 58 19.46 -32.52 -0.65
N LYS A 59 19.28 -33.57 0.16
CA LYS A 59 18.79 -33.43 1.54
C LYS A 59 19.74 -32.62 2.40
N ASP A 60 21.04 -32.84 2.28
CA ASP A 60 22.03 -32.10 3.04
C ASP A 60 22.02 -30.62 2.65
N LEU A 61 21.90 -30.29 1.37
CA LEU A 61 21.72 -28.90 0.90
C LEU A 61 20.45 -28.25 1.45
N GLU A 62 19.33 -28.99 1.50
CA GLU A 62 18.08 -28.50 2.10
C GLU A 62 18.23 -28.24 3.60
N THR A 63 18.91 -29.13 4.34
CA THR A 63 19.16 -28.94 5.77
C THR A 63 20.09 -27.75 6.03
N VAL A 64 21.14 -27.57 5.22
CA VAL A 64 22.04 -26.42 5.31
C VAL A 64 21.28 -25.12 5.06
N ALA A 65 20.42 -25.07 4.04
CA ALA A 65 19.59 -23.90 3.76
C ALA A 65 18.60 -23.58 4.89
N LEU A 66 18.02 -24.60 5.52
CA LEU A 66 17.12 -24.45 6.65
C LEU A 66 17.86 -23.93 7.89
N LEU A 67 19.03 -24.50 8.19
CA LEU A 67 19.89 -24.09 9.31
C LEU A 67 20.39 -22.65 9.13
N GLN A 68 20.77 -22.25 7.91
CA GLN A 68 21.14 -20.86 7.62
C GLN A 68 19.99 -19.89 7.91
N LYS A 69 18.76 -20.21 7.47
CA LYS A 69 17.58 -19.40 7.79
C LYS A 69 17.29 -19.31 9.29
N GLN A 70 17.54 -20.38 10.04
CA GLN A 70 17.38 -20.37 11.49
C GLN A 70 18.43 -19.49 12.17
N LEU A 71 19.70 -19.55 11.73
CA LEU A 71 20.76 -18.69 12.25
C LEU A 71 20.48 -17.20 11.96
N GLU A 72 20.03 -16.86 10.76
CA GLU A 72 19.67 -15.48 10.42
C GLU A 72 18.53 -14.95 11.30
N LYS A 73 17.50 -15.77 11.55
CA LYS A 73 16.40 -15.41 12.47
C LYS A 73 16.90 -15.17 13.89
N LEU A 74 17.72 -16.07 14.43
CA LEU A 74 18.28 -15.94 15.77
C LEU A 74 19.21 -14.72 15.90
N GLN A 75 19.97 -14.39 14.86
CA GLN A 75 20.80 -13.19 14.82
C GLN A 75 19.95 -11.92 14.82
N GLN A 76 18.87 -11.89 14.03
CA GLN A 76 17.93 -10.76 14.03
C GLN A 76 17.22 -10.59 15.38
N GLU A 77 16.80 -11.68 16.01
CA GLU A 77 16.17 -11.65 17.33
C GLU A 77 17.13 -11.11 18.40
N ASN A 78 18.39 -11.55 18.41
CA ASN A 78 19.41 -11.04 19.32
C ASN A 78 19.70 -9.55 19.10
N GLN A 79 19.89 -9.12 17.85
CA GLN A 79 20.09 -7.70 17.54
C GLN A 79 18.89 -6.83 17.97
N SER A 80 17.67 -7.35 17.81
CA SER A 80 16.47 -6.65 18.28
C SER A 80 16.39 -6.59 19.80
N SER A 81 16.84 -7.65 20.48
CA SER A 81 16.91 -7.73 21.94
C SER A 81 17.96 -6.78 22.50
N ASP A 82 19.14 -6.70 21.88
CA ASP A 82 20.20 -5.75 22.28
C ASP A 82 19.74 -4.29 22.15
N LYS A 83 19.04 -3.95 21.07
CA LYS A 83 18.43 -2.62 20.91
C LYS A 83 17.42 -2.32 22.02
N ARG A 84 16.54 -3.28 22.35
CA ARG A 84 15.58 -3.13 23.46
C ARG A 84 16.27 -2.94 24.80
N VAL A 85 17.36 -3.66 25.05
CA VAL A 85 18.17 -3.53 26.27
C VAL A 85 18.85 -2.16 26.33
N GLN A 86 19.39 -1.67 25.22
CA GLN A 86 19.99 -0.33 25.15
C GLN A 86 18.95 0.78 25.39
N ASP A 87 17.78 0.69 24.79
CA ASP A 87 16.68 1.65 25.01
C ASP A 87 16.20 1.64 26.46
N ALA A 88 16.09 0.46 27.08
CA ALA A 88 15.72 0.32 28.49
C ALA A 88 16.76 0.96 29.42
N LYS A 89 18.07 0.76 29.16
CA LYS A 89 19.15 1.41 29.91
C LYS A 89 19.11 2.94 29.77
N ALA A 90 18.92 3.45 28.56
CA ALA A 90 18.83 4.91 28.32
C ALA A 90 17.63 5.55 29.05
N ARG A 91 16.49 4.85 29.11
CA ARG A 91 15.31 5.32 29.87
C ARG A 91 15.57 5.34 31.38
N LEU A 92 16.28 4.34 31.92
CA LEU A 92 16.64 4.29 33.34
C LEU A 92 17.59 5.44 33.72
N GLU A 93 18.63 5.71 32.92
CA GLU A 93 19.54 6.82 33.18
C GLU A 93 18.84 8.18 33.18
N LYS A 94 17.88 8.37 32.26
CA LYS A 94 17.09 9.61 32.20
C LYS A 94 16.22 9.76 33.45
N ALA A 95 15.53 8.70 33.86
CA ALA A 95 14.70 8.71 35.06
C ALA A 95 15.51 8.99 36.34
N GLU A 96 16.73 8.47 36.45
CA GLU A 96 17.62 8.77 37.58
C GLU A 96 18.07 10.24 37.60
N LYS A 97 18.42 10.80 36.44
CA LYS A 97 18.78 12.24 36.33
C LYS A 97 17.60 13.13 36.72
N ASP A 98 16.40 12.82 36.26
CA ASP A 98 15.19 13.57 36.59
C ASP A 98 14.86 13.49 38.10
N LYS A 99 15.03 12.31 38.71
CA LYS A 99 14.86 12.12 40.17
C LYS A 99 15.86 12.93 40.98
N LEU A 100 17.13 12.97 40.56
CA LEU A 100 18.17 13.78 41.21
C LEU A 100 17.89 15.28 41.05
N ALA A 101 17.44 15.72 39.87
CA ALA A 101 17.06 17.10 39.63
C ALA A 101 15.85 17.52 40.49
N ALA A 102 14.83 16.66 40.59
CA ALA A 102 13.68 16.88 41.46
C ALA A 102 14.10 16.93 42.95
N LYS A 103 15.01 16.05 43.38
CA LYS A 103 15.53 16.06 44.76
C LYS A 103 16.29 17.36 45.08
N LYS A 104 17.12 17.86 44.16
CA LYS A 104 17.79 19.16 44.30
C LYS A 104 16.79 20.31 44.42
N ARG A 105 15.76 20.34 43.58
CA ARG A 105 14.70 21.34 43.65
C ARG A 105 13.90 21.31 44.97
N LEU A 106 13.72 20.14 45.59
CA LEU A 106 13.10 20.04 46.92
C LEU A 106 14.01 20.55 48.05
N LEU A 107 15.33 20.46 47.89
CA LEU A 107 16.29 20.98 48.87
C LEU A 107 16.41 22.52 48.81
N ASP A 108 16.11 23.12 47.65
CA ASP A 108 16.13 24.58 47.43
C ASP A 108 14.77 25.26 47.70
N VAL A 109 13.85 24.63 48.45
CA VAL A 109 12.56 25.25 48.79
C VAL A 109 12.80 26.41 49.77
N PRO A 110 12.47 27.67 49.40
CA PRO A 110 12.59 28.82 50.30
C PRO A 110 11.68 28.66 51.53
N PRO A 111 12.03 29.25 52.68
CA PRO A 111 11.18 29.20 53.87
C PRO A 111 9.79 29.77 53.57
N PRO A 112 8.74 29.25 54.25
CA PRO A 112 7.37 29.69 54.02
C PRO A 112 7.25 31.21 54.23
N PRO A 113 6.50 31.92 53.35
CA PRO A 113 6.35 33.36 53.45
C PRO A 113 5.71 33.77 54.79
N PRO A 114 6.00 34.97 55.29
CA PRO A 114 5.39 35.51 56.51
C PRO A 114 3.85 35.55 56.41
N PRO A 115 3.12 35.54 57.55
CA PRO A 115 1.67 35.58 57.55
C PRO A 115 1.14 36.81 56.79
N PRO A 116 0.00 36.69 56.07
CA PRO A 116 -0.46 37.73 55.14
C PRO A 116 -0.83 39.02 55.86
N ASP A 117 -0.33 40.16 55.38
CA ASP A 117 -0.73 41.48 55.86
C ASP A 117 -2.18 41.82 55.42
N GLU A 118 -2.84 42.81 56.03
CA GLU A 118 -4.23 43.19 55.65
C GLU A 118 -4.34 43.60 54.17
N GLU A 119 -3.26 44.12 53.58
CA GLU A 119 -3.16 44.42 52.15
C GLU A 119 -3.11 43.15 51.27
N ASP A 120 -2.49 42.07 51.76
CA ASP A 120 -2.48 40.78 51.07
C ASP A 120 -3.87 40.14 51.08
N MET A 121 -4.63 40.29 52.17
CA MET A 121 -6.02 39.83 52.26
C MET A 121 -6.94 40.60 51.31
N ALA A 122 -6.72 41.90 51.13
CA ALA A 122 -7.45 42.70 50.14
C ALA A 122 -7.09 42.31 48.70
N ASN A 123 -5.80 42.06 48.42
CA ASN A 123 -5.34 41.60 47.11
C ASN A 123 -5.80 40.18 46.79
N LEU A 124 -5.86 39.28 47.78
CA LEU A 124 -6.41 37.94 47.63
C LEU A 124 -7.90 37.98 47.30
N LYS A 125 -8.68 38.86 47.93
CA LYS A 125 -10.10 39.06 47.59
C LYS A 125 -10.27 39.60 46.16
N LYS A 126 -9.45 40.57 45.73
CA LYS A 126 -9.48 41.06 44.34
C LYS A 126 -9.16 39.96 43.34
N ARG A 127 -8.11 39.18 43.60
CA ARG A 127 -7.73 38.04 42.75
C ARG A 127 -8.78 36.94 42.75
N GLN A 128 -9.47 36.70 43.87
CA GLN A 128 -10.58 35.74 43.93
C GLN A 128 -11.75 36.18 43.06
N LEU A 129 -12.10 37.48 43.08
CA LEU A 129 -13.13 38.03 42.20
C LEU A 129 -12.74 37.93 40.71
N GLU A 130 -11.49 38.25 40.37
CA GLU A 130 -10.96 38.07 39.01
C GLU A 130 -10.99 36.61 38.56
N ILE A 131 -10.62 35.66 39.45
CA ILE A 131 -10.69 34.23 39.18
C ILE A 131 -12.14 33.80 38.94
N GLU A 132 -13.09 34.28 39.74
CA GLU A 132 -14.51 33.95 39.53
C GLU A 132 -15.05 34.49 38.21
N GLU A 133 -14.66 35.70 37.79
CA GLU A 133 -15.01 36.24 36.48
C GLU A 133 -14.38 35.44 35.34
N LEU A 134 -13.10 35.09 35.45
CA LEU A 134 -12.41 34.26 34.46
C LEU A 134 -13.03 32.86 34.38
N VAL A 135 -13.42 32.26 35.50
CA VAL A 135 -14.12 30.95 35.50
C VAL A 135 -15.49 31.04 34.83
N LYS A 136 -16.22 32.15 35.01
CA LYS A 136 -17.48 32.39 34.27
C LYS A 136 -17.22 32.51 32.77
N GLN A 137 -16.19 33.25 32.37
CA GLN A 137 -15.81 33.36 30.96
C GLN A 137 -15.38 32.02 30.36
N ILE A 138 -14.61 31.21 31.11
CA ILE A 138 -14.22 29.86 30.69
C ILE A 138 -15.47 29.00 30.48
N LYS A 139 -16.42 29.00 31.41
CA LYS A 139 -17.68 28.25 31.26
C LYS A 139 -18.50 28.72 30.06
N GLU A 140 -18.57 30.02 29.81
CA GLU A 140 -19.28 30.57 28.65
C GLU A 140 -18.60 30.19 27.33
N VAL A 141 -17.27 30.26 27.28
CA VAL A 141 -16.46 29.85 26.12
C VAL A 141 -16.54 28.35 25.90
N GLU A 142 -16.50 27.53 26.95
CA GLU A 142 -16.70 26.08 26.89
C GLU A 142 -18.10 25.73 26.40
N GLY A 143 -19.13 26.47 26.83
CA GLY A 143 -20.49 26.34 26.31
C GLY A 143 -20.55 26.62 24.80
N LYS A 144 -19.94 27.72 24.34
CA LYS A 144 -19.83 28.04 22.91
C LYS A 144 -19.04 27.01 22.11
N ILE A 145 -18.00 26.40 22.71
CA ILE A 145 -17.24 25.29 22.09
C ILE A 145 -18.09 24.03 22.03
N ALA A 146 -18.85 23.71 23.08
CA ALA A 146 -19.74 22.56 23.12
C ALA A 146 -20.86 22.68 22.08
N GLU A 147 -21.47 23.86 21.94
CA GLU A 147 -22.45 24.15 20.89
C GLU A 147 -21.86 24.02 19.49
N ARG A 148 -20.64 24.53 19.26
CA ARG A 148 -19.94 24.38 17.96
C ARG A 148 -19.46 22.96 17.66
N LYS A 149 -19.32 22.11 18.68
CA LYS A 149 -18.97 20.69 18.55
C LYS A 149 -20.18 19.79 18.34
N LYS A 150 -21.39 20.24 18.69
CA LYS A 150 -22.62 19.53 18.29
C LYS A 150 -22.66 19.51 16.77
N GLU A 151 -22.94 18.34 16.20
CA GLU A 151 -23.16 18.21 14.77
C GLU A 151 -24.23 19.24 14.35
N PRO A 152 -24.03 19.99 13.26
CA PRO A 152 -24.99 21.00 12.84
C PRO A 152 -26.36 20.34 12.68
N GLU A 153 -27.41 20.95 13.22
CA GLU A 153 -28.80 20.45 13.21
C GLU A 153 -29.32 20.13 11.79
N GLN A 154 -28.61 20.59 10.76
CA GLN A 154 -28.91 20.32 9.37
C GLN A 154 -27.63 19.85 8.66
N SER A 155 -27.47 18.53 8.50
CA SER A 155 -26.44 17.96 7.64
C SER A 155 -26.95 17.89 6.20
N ILE A 156 -26.57 18.86 5.36
CA ILE A 156 -26.91 18.83 3.93
C ILE A 156 -25.94 17.87 3.24
N THR A 157 -26.42 16.68 2.87
CA THR A 157 -25.63 15.75 2.07
C THR A 157 -25.76 16.11 0.58
N ILE A 158 -24.74 16.77 0.04
CA ILE A 158 -24.67 17.06 -1.41
C ILE A 158 -24.21 15.78 -2.12
N MET A 159 -25.15 15.07 -2.74
CA MET A 159 -24.83 13.97 -3.64
C MET A 159 -24.56 14.52 -5.04
N PRO A 160 -23.38 14.30 -5.64
CA PRO A 160 -23.19 14.62 -7.05
C PRO A 160 -24.18 13.78 -7.86
N ALA A 161 -24.82 14.39 -8.85
CA ALA A 161 -25.80 13.71 -9.69
C ALA A 161 -25.15 12.50 -10.38
N ASN A 162 -25.47 11.29 -9.93
CA ASN A 162 -25.20 10.04 -10.65
C ASN A 162 -26.19 9.91 -11.82
N ARG A 163 -26.14 10.83 -12.80
CA ARG A 163 -26.80 10.60 -14.10
C ARG A 163 -25.97 9.56 -14.86
N GLY A 164 -26.27 8.29 -14.61
CA GLY A 164 -25.62 7.12 -15.22
C GLY A 164 -24.99 6.22 -14.16
N GLY A 165 -25.05 4.90 -14.37
CA GLY A 165 -24.56 3.84 -13.47
C GLY A 165 -23.04 3.79 -13.28
N GLY A 166 -22.43 4.95 -13.04
CA GLY A 166 -21.01 5.11 -12.77
C GLY A 166 -20.66 4.91 -11.30
N ILE A 167 -19.37 4.80 -11.05
CA ILE A 167 -18.80 4.67 -9.70
C ILE A 167 -19.12 5.95 -8.90
N PRO A 168 -19.60 5.85 -7.64
CA PRO A 168 -19.86 7.02 -6.80
C PRO A 168 -18.63 7.92 -6.70
N ARG A 169 -18.79 9.18 -7.07
CA ARG A 169 -17.73 10.18 -6.98
C ARG A 169 -17.65 10.78 -5.57
N GLN A 170 -16.43 11.01 -5.10
CA GLN A 170 -16.09 11.61 -3.82
C GLN A 170 -15.80 13.10 -4.03
N PRO A 171 -16.63 14.00 -3.46
CA PRO A 171 -16.44 15.42 -3.63
C PRO A 171 -15.24 15.91 -2.82
N ILE A 172 -14.41 16.74 -3.45
CA ILE A 172 -13.44 17.59 -2.77
C ILE A 172 -13.98 19.02 -2.84
N PHE A 173 -14.26 19.59 -1.68
CA PHE A 173 -14.93 20.88 -1.59
C PHE A 173 -13.93 22.03 -1.74
N VAL A 174 -14.23 22.90 -2.69
CA VAL A 174 -13.43 24.10 -2.98
C VAL A 174 -14.36 25.30 -2.86
N GLU A 175 -14.20 26.05 -1.78
CA GLU A 175 -14.96 27.27 -1.53
C GLU A 175 -14.35 28.43 -2.32
N ILE A 176 -15.20 29.21 -2.98
CA ILE A 176 -14.81 30.45 -3.64
C ILE A 176 -15.44 31.60 -2.87
N ASN A 177 -14.59 32.50 -2.40
CA ASN A 177 -14.99 33.71 -1.68
C ASN A 177 -14.44 34.95 -2.41
N THR A 178 -14.68 36.14 -1.83
CA THR A 178 -14.20 37.41 -2.37
C THR A 178 -12.68 37.54 -2.35
N GLN A 179 -12.00 36.91 -1.38
CA GLN A 179 -10.55 36.97 -1.20
C GLN A 179 -9.78 35.96 -2.07
N GLY A 180 -10.42 34.85 -2.45
CA GLY A 180 -9.69 33.68 -2.91
C GLY A 180 -10.52 32.42 -3.09
N VAL A 181 -9.76 31.33 -3.16
CA VAL A 181 -10.22 29.95 -3.19
C VAL A 181 -9.71 29.27 -1.93
N VAL A 182 -10.60 28.61 -1.20
CA VAL A 182 -10.26 27.82 -0.02
C VAL A 182 -10.56 26.35 -0.31
N ILE A 183 -9.51 25.52 -0.32
CA ILE A 183 -9.65 24.07 -0.39
C ILE A 183 -9.95 23.56 1.01
N GLN A 184 -11.14 23.00 1.19
CA GLN A 184 -11.61 22.50 2.49
C GLN A 184 -11.06 21.09 2.75
N PRO A 185 -10.66 20.78 3.99
CA PRO A 185 -10.18 19.46 4.36
C PRO A 185 -11.30 18.42 4.27
N ASP A 186 -10.98 17.27 3.68
CA ASP A 186 -11.81 16.09 3.64
C ASP A 186 -11.02 14.86 4.12
N GLU A 187 -11.67 13.98 4.89
CA GLU A 187 -10.99 12.84 5.52
C GLU A 187 -10.38 11.85 4.52
N LYS A 188 -10.97 11.76 3.32
CA LYS A 188 -10.68 10.68 2.36
C LYS A 188 -9.62 11.03 1.32
N ASN A 189 -9.61 12.28 0.85
CA ASN A 189 -8.73 12.74 -0.23
C ASN A 189 -7.67 13.72 0.28
N PHE A 190 -8.01 14.65 1.17
CA PHE A 190 -7.11 15.74 1.58
C PHE A 190 -5.78 15.25 2.14
N LYS A 191 -5.80 14.29 3.07
CA LYS A 191 -4.58 13.65 3.61
C LYS A 191 -3.73 13.00 2.51
N LYS A 192 -4.36 12.43 1.48
CA LYS A 192 -3.64 11.80 0.35
C LYS A 192 -3.02 12.84 -0.59
N VAL A 193 -3.66 14.00 -0.75
CA VAL A 193 -3.22 15.06 -1.67
C VAL A 193 -2.17 15.97 -1.03
N PHE A 194 -2.36 16.35 0.24
CA PHE A 194 -1.56 17.37 0.91
C PHE A 194 -0.73 16.86 2.09
N GLY A 195 -1.03 15.67 2.63
CA GLY A 195 -0.32 15.07 3.76
C GLY A 195 -0.73 15.60 5.14
N ASP A 196 -1.61 16.58 5.23
CA ASP A 196 -2.18 17.12 6.47
C ASP A 196 -3.71 17.29 6.37
N GLU A 197 -4.33 17.95 7.35
CA GLU A 197 -5.78 18.25 7.39
C GLU A 197 -6.03 19.78 7.48
N LYS A 198 -5.06 20.59 7.04
CA LYS A 198 -5.13 22.05 7.16
C LYS A 198 -5.73 22.67 5.89
N PRO A 199 -6.79 23.50 5.99
CA PRO A 199 -7.35 24.19 4.84
C PRO A 199 -6.29 24.99 4.06
N ARG A 200 -6.40 25.01 2.73
CA ARG A 200 -5.49 25.79 1.86
C ARG A 200 -6.22 26.99 1.30
N SER A 201 -5.76 28.20 1.62
CA SER A 201 -6.30 29.44 1.08
C SER A 201 -5.37 29.99 0.00
N ILE A 202 -5.92 30.23 -1.19
CA ILE A 202 -5.21 30.62 -2.40
C ILE A 202 -5.86 31.88 -2.95
N PRO A 203 -5.13 32.99 -3.10
CA PRO A 203 -5.66 34.19 -3.76
C PRO A 203 -6.06 33.89 -5.21
N VAL A 204 -7.20 34.43 -5.68
CA VAL A 204 -7.79 34.10 -6.99
C VAL A 204 -6.79 34.25 -8.14
N ASP A 205 -5.99 35.31 -8.13
CA ASP A 205 -5.06 35.62 -9.20
C ASP A 205 -3.86 34.65 -9.26
N LYS A 206 -3.60 33.91 -8.18
CA LYS A 206 -2.52 32.92 -8.11
C LYS A 206 -2.97 31.49 -8.41
N VAL A 207 -4.28 31.23 -8.48
CA VAL A 207 -4.86 29.88 -8.65
C VAL A 207 -4.27 29.12 -9.85
N ALA A 208 -4.00 29.81 -10.96
CA ALA A 208 -3.46 29.17 -12.16
C ALA A 208 -2.05 28.57 -11.96
N GLY A 209 -1.21 29.22 -11.14
CA GLY A 209 0.19 28.83 -10.89
C GLY A 209 0.43 28.21 -9.51
N ASP A 210 -0.60 28.09 -8.67
CA ASP A 210 -0.46 27.62 -7.31
C ASP A 210 -0.16 26.11 -7.25
N PRO A 211 0.89 25.68 -6.54
CA PRO A 211 1.29 24.28 -6.50
C PRO A 211 0.25 23.38 -5.81
N ASP A 212 -0.48 23.89 -4.82
CA ASP A 212 -1.48 23.12 -4.09
C ASP A 212 -2.74 22.92 -4.94
N PHE A 213 -3.14 23.94 -5.72
CA PHE A 213 -4.22 23.79 -6.69
C PHE A 213 -3.85 22.81 -7.83
N GLN A 214 -2.60 22.85 -8.31
CA GLN A 214 -2.13 21.89 -9.31
C GLN A 214 -2.10 20.45 -8.78
N LYS A 215 -1.72 20.22 -7.51
CA LYS A 215 -1.81 18.89 -6.87
C LYS A 215 -3.26 18.40 -6.85
N LEU A 216 -4.21 19.25 -6.47
CA LEU A 216 -5.64 18.91 -6.47
C LEU A 216 -6.11 18.47 -7.87
N LEU A 217 -5.76 19.24 -8.91
CA LEU A 217 -6.13 18.91 -10.30
C LEU A 217 -5.52 17.59 -10.77
N ASN A 218 -4.24 17.35 -10.45
CA ASN A 218 -3.56 16.09 -10.78
C ASN A 218 -4.17 14.89 -10.03
N HIS A 219 -4.61 15.09 -8.79
CA HIS A 219 -5.31 14.05 -8.03
C HIS A 219 -6.67 13.73 -8.66
N ALA A 220 -7.48 14.74 -9.00
CA ALA A 220 -8.75 14.54 -9.69
C ALA A 220 -8.60 13.91 -11.08
N LEU A 221 -7.46 14.13 -11.75
CA LEU A 221 -7.13 13.48 -13.01
C LEU A 221 -6.81 11.99 -12.80
N THR A 222 -6.08 11.66 -11.74
CA THR A 222 -5.60 10.29 -11.46
C THR A 222 -6.70 9.43 -10.84
N ASP A 223 -7.38 9.92 -9.81
CA ASP A 223 -8.48 9.21 -9.15
C ASP A 223 -9.79 9.47 -9.89
N LYS A 224 -10.37 8.42 -10.48
CA LYS A 224 -11.63 8.50 -11.21
C LYS A 224 -12.83 8.80 -10.30
N ARG A 225 -12.68 8.60 -8.98
CA ARG A 225 -13.72 8.88 -7.99
C ARG A 225 -13.66 10.34 -7.53
N ALA A 226 -12.51 11.00 -7.53
CA ALA A 226 -12.41 12.37 -7.05
C ALA A 226 -13.12 13.36 -8.00
N ILE A 227 -13.94 14.26 -7.44
CA ILE A 227 -14.59 15.35 -8.18
C ILE A 227 -14.47 16.67 -7.42
N ILE A 228 -14.00 17.71 -8.10
CA ILE A 228 -13.89 19.04 -7.52
C ILE A 228 -15.29 19.67 -7.48
N THR A 229 -15.78 19.95 -6.28
CA THR A 229 -17.11 20.53 -6.06
C THR A 229 -16.95 21.95 -5.55
N PHE A 230 -17.38 22.92 -6.34
CA PHE A 230 -17.27 24.33 -5.99
C PHE A 230 -18.40 24.75 -5.05
N LEU A 231 -18.05 25.29 -3.89
CA LEU A 231 -18.96 25.97 -2.99
C LEU A 231 -18.86 27.48 -3.26
N LEU A 232 -19.95 28.08 -3.72
CA LEU A 232 -19.97 29.48 -4.12
C LEU A 232 -20.62 30.32 -3.04
N ARG A 233 -19.88 31.31 -2.52
CA ARG A 233 -20.53 32.38 -1.77
C ARG A 233 -21.25 33.34 -2.72
N PRO A 234 -22.36 33.97 -2.30
CA PRO A 234 -23.14 34.88 -3.14
C PRO A 234 -22.31 36.05 -3.71
N ASP A 235 -21.33 36.51 -2.96
CA ASP A 235 -20.43 37.63 -3.29
C ASP A 235 -19.26 37.24 -4.23
N ALA A 236 -19.09 35.95 -4.52
CA ALA A 236 -17.89 35.43 -5.19
C ALA A 236 -18.13 34.91 -6.63
N ILE A 237 -19.30 35.19 -7.23
CA ILE A 237 -19.69 34.70 -8.56
C ILE A 237 -18.70 35.13 -9.65
N GLY A 238 -18.18 36.36 -9.58
CA GLY A 238 -17.19 36.86 -10.53
C GLY A 238 -15.86 36.07 -10.49
N ASN A 239 -15.48 35.58 -9.32
CA ASN A 239 -14.25 34.78 -9.13
C ASN A 239 -14.40 33.35 -9.64
N TYR A 240 -15.61 32.79 -9.58
CA TYR A 240 -15.89 31.44 -10.09
C TYR A 240 -15.52 31.29 -11.57
N GLY A 241 -15.82 32.27 -12.41
CA GLY A 241 -15.48 32.22 -13.84
C GLY A 241 -13.98 32.05 -14.09
N LYS A 242 -13.15 32.78 -13.33
CA LYS A 242 -11.69 32.69 -13.41
C LYS A 242 -11.19 31.31 -13.00
N VAL A 243 -11.63 30.83 -11.82
CA VAL A 243 -11.22 29.53 -11.26
C VAL A 243 -11.68 28.39 -12.16
N ARG A 244 -12.92 28.42 -12.64
CA ARG A 244 -13.46 27.46 -13.61
C ARG A 244 -12.68 27.49 -14.92
N GLY A 245 -12.26 28.67 -15.38
CA GLY A 245 -11.42 28.82 -16.57
C GLY A 245 -10.08 28.09 -16.44
N VAL A 246 -9.45 28.14 -15.26
CA VAL A 246 -8.22 27.37 -14.96
C VAL A 246 -8.48 25.87 -15.06
N VAL A 247 -9.55 25.37 -14.43
CA VAL A 247 -9.91 23.94 -14.48
C VAL A 247 -10.23 23.50 -15.91
N ALA A 248 -11.02 24.26 -16.65
CA ALA A 248 -11.34 23.96 -18.05
C ALA A 248 -10.09 23.97 -18.95
N GLY A 249 -9.16 24.89 -18.71
CA GLY A 249 -7.86 24.90 -19.38
C GLY A 249 -7.04 23.64 -19.09
N PHE A 250 -7.06 23.15 -17.85
CA PHE A 250 -6.40 21.92 -17.45
C PHE A 250 -7.06 20.66 -18.05
N GLU A 251 -8.40 20.63 -18.10
CA GLU A 251 -9.16 19.56 -18.75
C GLU A 251 -8.83 19.46 -20.24
N LYS A 252 -8.81 20.58 -20.96
CA LYS A 252 -8.42 20.63 -22.38
C LYS A 252 -7.00 20.09 -22.62
N LYS A 253 -6.04 20.44 -21.76
CA LYS A 253 -4.66 19.91 -21.86
C LYS A 253 -4.58 18.40 -21.65
N ASN A 254 -5.50 17.83 -20.86
CA ASN A 254 -5.50 16.43 -20.47
C ASN A 254 -6.63 15.60 -21.12
N GLU A 255 -7.25 16.11 -22.19
CA GLU A 255 -8.43 15.54 -22.82
C GLU A 255 -8.28 14.04 -23.13
N LYS A 256 -7.10 13.63 -23.63
CA LYS A 256 -6.80 12.21 -23.95
C LYS A 256 -6.94 11.27 -22.74
N LYS A 257 -6.66 11.75 -21.53
CA LYS A 257 -6.75 10.97 -20.28
C LYS A 257 -8.16 10.97 -19.69
N LEU A 258 -9.02 11.89 -20.15
CA LEU A 258 -10.38 12.08 -19.64
C LEU A 258 -11.42 11.33 -20.47
N VAL A 259 -11.05 10.68 -21.58
CA VAL A 259 -11.99 9.89 -22.39
C VAL A 259 -12.53 8.72 -21.56
N GLU A 260 -13.84 8.71 -21.30
CA GLU A 260 -14.56 7.62 -20.63
C GLU A 260 -15.13 6.62 -21.63
N ALA A 261 -15.65 7.11 -22.76
CA ALA A 261 -16.20 6.29 -23.82
C ALA A 261 -16.10 7.00 -25.17
N ILE A 262 -16.17 6.23 -26.25
CA ILE A 262 -16.30 6.74 -27.61
C ILE A 262 -17.67 6.25 -28.10
N LEU A 263 -18.53 7.19 -28.48
CA LEU A 263 -19.83 6.89 -29.04
C LEU A 263 -19.68 6.22 -30.42
N PRO A 264 -20.66 5.43 -30.87
CA PRO A 264 -20.68 4.88 -32.23
C PRO A 264 -20.58 5.96 -33.33
N SER A 265 -20.95 7.20 -33.04
CA SER A 265 -20.79 8.38 -33.90
C SER A 265 -19.33 8.87 -34.03
N GLY A 266 -18.40 8.32 -33.25
CA GLY A 266 -17.01 8.79 -33.15
C GLY A 266 -16.79 9.88 -32.10
N ASP A 267 -17.87 10.40 -31.48
CA ASP A 267 -17.79 11.44 -30.46
C ASP A 267 -17.24 10.89 -29.14
N LYS A 268 -16.34 11.65 -28.50
CA LYS A 268 -15.73 11.27 -27.24
C LYS A 268 -16.54 11.79 -26.06
N ILE A 269 -16.88 10.91 -25.14
CA ILE A 269 -17.43 11.28 -23.83
C ILE A 269 -16.26 11.54 -22.89
N LEU A 270 -16.12 12.78 -22.44
CA LEU A 270 -15.06 13.21 -21.53
C LEU A 270 -15.57 13.29 -20.09
N ARG A 271 -14.77 12.77 -19.16
CA ARG A 271 -14.93 12.99 -17.72
C ARG A 271 -14.63 14.44 -17.37
N SER A 272 -15.55 15.11 -16.69
CA SER A 272 -15.26 16.38 -16.03
C SER A 272 -14.55 16.17 -14.69
N LEU A 273 -13.52 16.97 -14.42
CA LEU A 273 -12.79 17.02 -13.15
C LEU A 273 -13.52 17.85 -12.10
N SER A 274 -14.34 18.81 -12.56
CA SER A 274 -15.21 19.61 -11.69
C SER A 274 -16.69 19.29 -11.91
N GLY A 275 -17.47 19.44 -10.84
CA GLY A 275 -18.92 19.38 -10.89
C GLY A 275 -19.49 20.51 -11.73
N LYS A 276 -20.45 20.18 -12.60
CA LYS A 276 -21.32 21.19 -13.22
C LYS A 276 -22.39 21.52 -12.20
N VAL A 277 -22.49 22.79 -11.81
CA VAL A 277 -23.63 23.26 -11.01
C VAL A 277 -24.89 22.91 -11.78
N PRO A 278 -25.85 22.16 -11.20
CA PRO A 278 -27.11 21.88 -11.87
C PRO A 278 -27.76 23.20 -12.28
N LEU A 279 -28.40 23.24 -13.45
CA LEU A 279 -29.15 24.42 -13.85
C LEU A 279 -30.19 24.74 -12.77
N PRO A 280 -30.57 26.02 -12.57
CA PRO A 280 -31.61 26.38 -11.61
C PRO A 280 -32.85 25.50 -11.80
N GLY A 281 -33.21 24.71 -10.77
CA GLY A 281 -34.33 23.76 -10.81
C GLY A 281 -33.98 22.29 -11.08
N GLU A 282 -32.74 21.94 -11.42
CA GLU A 282 -32.31 20.54 -11.66
C GLU A 282 -31.64 19.87 -10.44
N GLY A 283 -31.35 20.62 -9.37
CA GLY A 283 -30.77 20.08 -8.15
C GLY A 283 -31.85 19.55 -7.21
N VAL A 284 -31.84 18.23 -6.93
CA VAL A 284 -32.66 17.66 -5.87
C VAL A 284 -31.84 17.70 -4.57
N LEU A 285 -32.27 18.52 -3.62
CA LEU A 285 -31.78 18.46 -2.24
C LEU A 285 -32.59 17.38 -1.52
N ASP A 286 -31.94 16.30 -1.11
CA ASP A 286 -32.59 15.22 -0.36
C ASP A 286 -32.50 15.50 1.15
N PHE A 287 -33.64 15.85 1.74
CA PHE A 287 -33.80 16.12 3.17
C PHE A 287 -34.25 14.88 3.97
N SER A 288 -34.38 13.71 3.33
CA SER A 288 -34.95 12.50 3.96
C SER A 288 -34.11 11.91 5.10
N LYS A 289 -32.85 12.30 5.21
CA LYS A 289 -31.93 11.85 6.27
C LYS A 289 -31.73 12.86 7.42
N ALA A 290 -32.49 13.95 7.43
CA ALA A 290 -32.37 15.00 8.46
C ALA A 290 -33.28 14.78 9.69
N ASN A 291 -33.81 13.56 9.89
CA ASN A 291 -34.58 13.18 11.08
C ASN A 291 -33.91 12.02 11.83
#